data_AF-A0AAV5HHG4-F1
#
_entry.id   AF-A0AAV5HHG4-F1
#
_cell.length_a   1.000
_cell.length_b   1.000
_cell.length_c   1.000
_cell.angle_alpha   90.00
_cell.angle_beta   90.00
_cell.angle_gamma   90.00
#
_symmetry.space_group_name_H-M   'P 1'
#
loop_
_entity.id
_entity.type
_entity.pdbx_description
1 polymer ?
#
loop_
_entity_poly.entity_id
_entity_poly.type
_entity_poly.pdbx_seq_one_letter_code
_entity_poly.pdbx_strand_id
1 'polypeptide(L)'
;MGSLPPPLDLPSPSSKKSSEISQSTLFHLFKSQQDHLNYFFQNLDLTQTLAFTHALLNSPGTIFFTGVGKSGFVANKISQTLVSLGIPSAFLSPLDALHGDIGALSSRDILVLFSKSGSTEELLRLVPCARAKGSYLIAVTSVESNALASLCDMNVHLPLEKELCPFNLAPVTSTAIQMVFGDTVAIALMGARNLTKEEYAANHPAGRIGKSLIFKVKDVMKKQDELPVCREGDLIMDQLVELTSKGCGCLLVIDEEYHLIGTFTDGDLRRTLKASGEGIFKLTVGEMCNRKPRTIDPDAMAVEAMQKMESPPSPVQFLPVINQQNVLIGIITLHGLVSAGL
;
A
#
# COMPACT_ATOMS: atom_id res chain seq x y z
N MET A 1 -59.22 62.26 7.36
CA MET A 1 -57.86 62.07 7.90
C MET A 1 -57.92 60.91 8.89
N GLY A 2 -57.65 59.69 8.43
CA GLY A 2 -57.56 58.51 9.28
C GLY A 2 -56.11 58.07 9.33
N SER A 3 -55.48 58.15 10.51
CA SER A 3 -54.10 57.77 10.77
C SER A 3 -53.93 56.25 10.65
N LEU A 4 -52.94 55.82 9.87
CA LEU A 4 -52.52 54.41 9.75
C LEU A 4 -52.07 53.85 11.12
N PRO A 5 -52.29 52.55 11.38
CA PRO A 5 -51.81 51.89 12.60
C PRO A 5 -50.27 51.78 12.59
N PRO A 6 -49.63 51.69 13.77
CA PRO A 6 -48.17 51.60 13.86
C PRO A 6 -47.66 50.29 13.25
N PRO A 7 -46.43 50.28 12.70
CA PRO A 7 -45.87 49.07 12.10
C PRO A 7 -45.65 47.99 13.17
N LEU A 8 -46.00 46.75 12.81
CA LEU A 8 -45.71 45.55 13.59
C LEU A 8 -44.19 45.37 13.70
N ASP A 9 -43.67 45.26 14.93
CA ASP A 9 -42.30 44.85 15.21
C ASP A 9 -42.07 43.44 14.67
N LEU A 10 -41.39 43.34 13.52
CA LEU A 10 -40.87 42.08 13.02
C LEU A 10 -39.72 41.62 13.93
N PRO A 11 -39.64 40.33 14.32
CA PRO A 11 -38.51 39.83 15.07
C PRO A 11 -37.24 40.07 14.25
N SER A 12 -36.29 40.79 14.84
CA SER A 12 -34.94 40.90 14.27
C SER A 12 -34.39 39.51 13.97
N PRO A 13 -33.68 39.29 12.85
CA PRO A 13 -33.08 38.01 12.55
C PRO A 13 -32.08 37.72 13.67
N SER A 14 -32.41 36.73 14.51
CA SER A 14 -31.54 36.25 15.57
C SER A 14 -30.16 36.05 14.99
N SER A 15 -29.18 36.77 15.54
CA SER A 15 -27.79 36.65 15.14
C SER A 15 -27.42 35.17 15.10
N LYS A 16 -27.04 34.66 13.91
CA LYS A 16 -26.33 33.40 13.81
C LYS A 16 -25.05 33.58 14.62
N LYS A 17 -25.07 33.14 15.89
CA LYS A 17 -23.87 33.07 16.73
C LYS A 17 -22.81 32.36 15.91
N SER A 18 -21.60 32.94 15.88
CA SER A 18 -20.43 32.35 15.24
C SER A 18 -20.32 30.89 15.67
N SER A 19 -20.37 30.00 14.68
CA SER A 19 -20.32 28.55 14.87
C SER A 19 -18.86 28.13 15.06
N GLU A 20 -18.23 28.56 16.15
CA GLU A 20 -16.92 28.07 16.50
C GLU A 20 -17.05 26.66 17.08
N ILE A 21 -16.38 25.70 16.44
CA ILE A 21 -16.28 24.33 16.93
C ILE A 21 -15.28 24.33 18.09
N SER A 22 -15.72 24.02 19.30
CA SER A 22 -14.83 23.94 20.46
C SER A 22 -14.09 22.59 20.53
N GLN A 23 -12.90 22.58 21.12
CA GLN A 23 -12.15 21.36 21.41
C GLN A 23 -12.97 20.38 22.27
N SER A 24 -13.72 20.88 23.25
CA SER A 24 -14.61 20.06 24.07
C SER A 24 -15.71 19.37 23.25
N THR A 25 -16.31 20.09 22.30
CA THR A 25 -17.34 19.53 21.41
C THR A 25 -16.77 18.40 20.56
N LEU A 26 -15.59 18.60 19.96
CA LEU A 26 -14.92 17.55 19.19
C LEU A 26 -14.57 16.34 20.07
N PHE A 27 -14.01 16.57 21.26
CA PHE A 27 -13.70 15.49 22.19
C PHE A 27 -14.93 14.63 22.52
N HIS A 28 -16.07 15.27 22.81
CA HIS A 28 -17.32 14.54 23.08
C HIS A 28 -17.84 13.77 21.86
N LEU A 29 -17.74 14.32 20.65
CA LEU A 29 -18.15 13.61 19.42
C LEU A 29 -17.26 12.39 19.15
N PHE A 30 -15.94 12.52 19.27
CA PHE A 30 -15.03 11.38 19.11
C PHE A 30 -15.23 10.32 20.20
N LYS A 31 -15.48 10.75 21.45
CA LYS A 31 -15.76 9.83 22.54
C LYS A 31 -17.07 9.06 22.31
N SER A 32 -18.14 9.74 21.90
CA SER A 32 -19.41 9.10 21.54
C SER A 32 -19.26 8.14 20.37
N GLN A 33 -18.49 8.50 19.34
CA GLN A 33 -18.20 7.60 18.22
C GLN A 33 -17.45 6.34 18.67
N GLN A 34 -16.47 6.49 19.57
CA GLN A 34 -15.77 5.35 20.16
C GLN A 34 -16.74 4.43 20.91
N ASP A 35 -17.64 5.00 21.71
CA ASP A 35 -18.59 4.21 22.50
C ASP A 35 -19.58 3.46 21.59
N HIS A 36 -20.07 4.05 20.50
CA HIS A 36 -20.89 3.33 19.51
C HIS A 36 -20.11 2.21 18.78
N LEU A 37 -18.81 2.40 18.52
CA LEU A 37 -17.98 1.34 17.94
C LEU A 37 -17.72 0.21 18.94
N ASN A 38 -17.55 0.54 20.23
CA ASN A 38 -17.43 -0.47 21.29
C ASN A 38 -18.71 -1.31 21.39
N TYR A 39 -19.89 -0.68 21.28
CA TYR A 39 -21.16 -1.40 21.20
C TYR A 39 -21.18 -2.41 20.05
N PHE A 40 -20.73 -2.01 18.86
CA PHE A 40 -20.62 -2.93 17.72
C PHE A 40 -19.75 -4.15 18.05
N PHE A 41 -18.54 -3.95 18.58
CA PHE A 41 -17.62 -5.05 18.90
C PHE A 41 -18.15 -5.97 20.00
N GLN A 42 -18.86 -5.43 20.99
CA GLN A 42 -19.43 -6.21 22.10
C GLN A 42 -20.59 -7.10 21.66
N ASN A 43 -21.32 -6.71 20.62
CA ASN A 43 -22.53 -7.39 20.17
C ASN A 43 -22.36 -8.12 18.83
N LEU A 44 -21.17 -8.06 18.21
CA LEU A 44 -20.89 -8.72 16.94
C LEU A 44 -21.00 -10.24 17.09
N ASP A 45 -21.83 -10.86 16.25
CA ASP A 45 -21.91 -12.32 16.18
C ASP A 45 -20.69 -12.88 15.42
N LEU A 46 -19.75 -13.45 16.18
CA LEU A 46 -18.55 -14.09 15.63
C LEU A 46 -18.85 -15.38 14.87
N THR A 47 -19.94 -16.09 15.19
CA THR A 47 -20.34 -17.31 14.46
C THR A 47 -20.80 -16.94 13.06
N GLN A 48 -21.63 -15.91 12.95
CA GLN A 48 -22.08 -15.38 11.67
C GLN A 48 -20.91 -14.78 10.86
N THR A 49 -20.01 -14.05 11.54
CA THR A 49 -18.80 -13.49 10.93
C THR A 49 -17.87 -14.59 10.39
N LEU A 50 -17.72 -15.69 11.13
CA LEU A 50 -16.93 -16.84 10.72
C LEU A 50 -17.55 -17.52 9.49
N ALA A 51 -18.86 -17.75 9.49
CA ALA A 51 -19.57 -18.31 8.34
C ALA A 51 -19.43 -17.43 7.09
N PHE A 52 -19.50 -16.10 7.25
CA PHE A 52 -19.32 -15.14 6.16
C PHE A 52 -17.90 -15.24 5.59
N THR A 53 -16.91 -15.23 6.47
CA THR A 53 -15.50 -15.34 6.08
C THR A 53 -15.22 -16.65 5.35
N HIS A 54 -15.80 -17.77 5.80
CA HIS A 54 -15.66 -19.06 5.10
C HIS A 54 -16.35 -19.08 3.74
N ALA A 55 -17.52 -18.46 3.61
CA ALA A 55 -18.20 -18.35 2.32
C ALA A 55 -17.31 -17.60 1.31
N LEU A 56 -16.70 -16.49 1.73
CA LEU A 56 -15.78 -15.73 0.89
C LEU A 56 -14.49 -16.52 0.58
N LEU A 57 -13.89 -17.16 1.59
CA LEU A 57 -12.66 -17.93 1.44
C LEU A 57 -12.79 -19.05 0.40
N ASN A 58 -13.92 -19.76 0.46
CA ASN A 58 -14.22 -20.92 -0.38
C ASN A 58 -14.94 -20.56 -1.68
N SER A 59 -15.08 -19.26 -2.01
CA SER A 59 -15.70 -18.81 -3.24
C SER A 59 -14.97 -19.40 -4.46
N PRO A 60 -15.66 -20.14 -5.34
CA PRO A 60 -15.04 -20.71 -6.55
C PRO A 60 -14.94 -19.69 -7.68
N GLY A 61 -15.62 -18.55 -7.57
CA GLY A 61 -15.63 -17.46 -8.53
C GLY A 61 -15.28 -16.11 -7.90
N THR A 62 -15.72 -15.05 -8.57
CA THR A 62 -15.51 -13.65 -8.16
C THR A 62 -16.46 -13.29 -7.04
N ILE A 63 -15.94 -12.56 -6.03
CA ILE A 63 -16.77 -11.98 -4.98
C ILE A 63 -17.16 -10.57 -5.41
N PHE A 64 -18.41 -10.41 -5.83
CA PHE A 64 -19.00 -9.11 -6.15
C PHE A 64 -19.51 -8.42 -4.90
N PHE A 65 -19.17 -7.15 -4.75
CA PHE A 65 -19.67 -6.28 -3.69
C PHE A 65 -20.59 -5.23 -4.30
N THR A 66 -21.71 -4.95 -3.65
CA THR A 66 -22.65 -3.91 -4.09
C THR A 66 -23.25 -3.16 -2.91
N GLY A 67 -23.73 -1.96 -3.18
CA GLY A 67 -24.35 -1.08 -2.20
C GLY A 67 -24.68 0.28 -2.82
N VAL A 68 -25.54 1.05 -2.15
CA VAL A 68 -25.92 2.40 -2.59
C VAL A 68 -25.31 3.44 -1.65
N GLY A 69 -24.90 4.58 -2.21
CA GLY A 69 -24.37 5.71 -1.44
C GLY A 69 -23.14 5.35 -0.61
N LYS A 70 -23.16 5.68 0.70
CA LYS A 70 -22.02 5.44 1.61
C LYS A 70 -21.68 3.96 1.78
N SER A 71 -22.69 3.08 1.81
CA SER A 71 -22.47 1.63 1.82
C SER A 71 -21.85 1.14 0.51
N GLY A 72 -22.20 1.74 -0.63
CA GLY A 72 -21.56 1.45 -1.92
C GLY A 72 -20.07 1.81 -1.95
N PHE A 73 -19.68 2.95 -1.38
CA PHE A 73 -18.26 3.31 -1.27
C PHE A 73 -17.48 2.32 -0.40
N VAL A 74 -18.05 1.89 0.72
CA VAL A 74 -17.42 0.87 1.58
C VAL A 74 -17.31 -0.47 0.85
N ALA A 75 -18.39 -0.92 0.21
CA ALA A 75 -18.42 -2.15 -0.59
C ALA A 75 -17.33 -2.15 -1.69
N ASN A 76 -17.17 -1.04 -2.42
CA ASN A 76 -16.11 -0.90 -3.41
C ASN A 76 -14.71 -0.93 -2.76
N LYS A 77 -14.50 -0.20 -1.66
CA LYS A 77 -13.21 -0.23 -0.94
C LYS A 77 -12.84 -1.66 -0.52
N ILE A 78 -13.77 -2.39 0.09
CA ILE A 78 -13.56 -3.79 0.51
C ILE A 78 -13.17 -4.64 -0.70
N SER A 79 -13.89 -4.50 -1.82
CA SER A 79 -13.54 -5.19 -3.06
C SER A 79 -12.11 -4.89 -3.52
N GLN A 80 -11.71 -3.62 -3.57
CA GLN A 80 -10.33 -3.22 -3.92
C GLN A 80 -9.29 -3.78 -2.93
N THR A 81 -9.64 -3.87 -1.65
CA THR A 81 -8.79 -4.48 -0.62
C THR A 81 -8.59 -5.97 -0.93
N LEU A 82 -9.66 -6.71 -1.24
CA LEU A 82 -9.54 -8.12 -1.63
C LEU A 82 -8.72 -8.31 -2.90
N VAL A 83 -8.90 -7.45 -3.91
CA VAL A 83 -8.08 -7.47 -5.14
C VAL A 83 -6.60 -7.29 -4.83
N SER A 84 -6.24 -6.34 -3.96
CA SER A 84 -4.85 -6.13 -3.52
C SER A 84 -4.23 -7.34 -2.82
N LEU A 85 -5.08 -8.17 -2.21
CA LEU A 85 -4.72 -9.41 -1.53
C LEU A 85 -4.76 -10.65 -2.46
N GLY A 86 -4.95 -10.46 -3.77
CA GLY A 86 -5.01 -11.55 -4.76
C GLY A 86 -6.31 -12.35 -4.72
N ILE A 87 -7.37 -11.84 -4.08
CA ILE A 87 -8.68 -12.48 -4.04
C ILE A 87 -9.55 -11.87 -5.14
N PRO A 88 -10.04 -12.66 -6.12
CA PRO A 88 -10.90 -12.17 -7.20
C PRO A 88 -12.15 -11.47 -6.64
N SER A 89 -12.23 -10.15 -6.84
CA SER A 89 -13.34 -9.34 -6.38
C SER A 89 -13.61 -8.17 -7.31
N ALA A 90 -14.86 -7.74 -7.36
CA ALA A 90 -15.27 -6.56 -8.10
C ALA A 90 -16.42 -5.82 -7.41
N PHE A 91 -16.54 -4.51 -7.66
CA PHE A 91 -17.73 -3.76 -7.29
C PHE A 91 -18.74 -3.81 -8.44
N LEU A 92 -20.00 -4.16 -8.13
CA LEU A 92 -21.11 -4.13 -9.07
C LEU A 92 -22.07 -3.01 -8.65
N SER A 93 -22.15 -1.96 -9.46
CA SER A 93 -23.11 -0.87 -9.26
C SER A 93 -24.53 -1.42 -9.38
N PRO A 94 -25.42 -1.22 -8.38
CA PRO A 94 -26.76 -1.80 -8.44
C PRO A 94 -27.63 -1.16 -9.54
N LEU A 95 -27.33 0.09 -9.92
CA LEU A 95 -27.99 0.76 -11.03
C LEU A 95 -27.55 0.15 -12.37
N ASP A 96 -26.25 0.09 -12.60
CA ASP A 96 -25.70 -0.37 -13.89
C ASP A 96 -25.91 -1.88 -14.09
N ALA A 97 -25.96 -2.65 -12.99
CA ALA A 97 -26.29 -4.08 -13.03
C ALA A 97 -27.61 -4.34 -13.75
N LEU A 98 -28.65 -3.58 -13.41
CA LEU A 98 -29.98 -3.71 -14.00
C LEU A 98 -30.05 -3.20 -15.45
N HIS A 99 -28.99 -2.55 -15.94
CA HIS A 99 -28.84 -2.05 -17.30
C HIS A 99 -27.81 -2.83 -18.15
N GLY A 100 -27.31 -3.97 -17.67
CA GLY A 100 -26.50 -4.89 -18.47
C GLY A 100 -25.34 -5.52 -17.71
N ASP A 101 -24.79 -4.83 -16.71
CA ASP A 101 -23.57 -5.26 -16.01
C ASP A 101 -23.79 -6.53 -15.17
N ILE A 102 -25.04 -6.88 -14.85
CA ILE A 102 -25.37 -8.16 -14.24
C ILE A 102 -24.97 -9.37 -15.11
N GLY A 103 -24.66 -9.15 -16.39
CA GLY A 103 -24.05 -10.14 -17.26
C GLY A 103 -22.69 -10.66 -16.76
N ALA A 104 -21.98 -9.89 -15.95
CA ALA A 104 -20.71 -10.31 -15.35
C ALA A 104 -20.88 -11.36 -14.24
N LEU A 105 -22.09 -11.50 -13.69
CA LEU A 105 -22.39 -12.41 -12.59
C LEU A 105 -22.74 -13.82 -13.11
N SER A 106 -22.19 -14.84 -12.46
CA SER A 106 -22.39 -16.26 -12.77
C SER A 106 -22.77 -17.07 -11.54
N SER A 107 -23.11 -18.35 -11.75
CA SER A 107 -23.48 -19.28 -10.68
C SER A 107 -22.31 -19.71 -9.79
N ARG A 108 -21.06 -19.30 -10.12
CA ARG A 108 -19.88 -19.56 -9.30
C ARG A 108 -19.55 -18.39 -8.37
N ASP A 109 -20.23 -17.27 -8.55
CA ASP A 109 -19.89 -16.02 -7.89
C ASP A 109 -20.74 -15.82 -6.63
N ILE A 110 -20.21 -14.99 -5.73
CA ILE A 110 -20.91 -14.51 -4.54
C ILE A 110 -21.24 -13.03 -4.76
N LEU A 111 -22.48 -12.62 -4.47
CA LEU A 111 -22.87 -11.21 -4.43
C LEU A 111 -23.15 -10.79 -2.99
N VAL A 112 -22.33 -9.88 -2.47
CA VAL A 112 -22.44 -9.30 -1.13
C VAL A 112 -23.09 -7.92 -1.21
N LEU A 113 -24.27 -7.78 -0.62
CA LEU A 113 -25.08 -6.57 -0.66
C LEU A 113 -24.99 -5.81 0.68
N PHE A 114 -24.33 -4.66 0.67
CA PHE A 114 -24.21 -3.77 1.84
C PHE A 114 -25.38 -2.78 1.89
N SER A 115 -26.18 -2.85 2.96
CA SER A 115 -27.26 -1.90 3.22
C SER A 115 -27.48 -1.72 4.71
N LYS A 116 -27.36 -0.49 5.22
CA LYS A 116 -27.66 -0.22 6.64
C LYS A 116 -29.07 -0.70 7.02
N SER A 117 -30.08 -0.29 6.26
CA SER A 117 -31.50 -0.56 6.56
C SER A 117 -31.99 -1.92 6.09
N GLY A 118 -31.27 -2.57 5.16
CA GLY A 118 -31.75 -3.77 4.48
C GLY A 118 -33.06 -3.57 3.70
N SER A 119 -33.39 -2.31 3.37
CA SER A 119 -34.63 -1.94 2.67
C SER A 119 -34.36 -1.01 1.48
N THR A 120 -33.11 -0.95 1.02
CA THR A 120 -32.70 -0.13 -0.12
C THR A 120 -33.33 -0.68 -1.40
N GLU A 121 -34.15 0.13 -2.07
CA GLU A 121 -34.99 -0.30 -3.19
C GLU A 121 -34.18 -0.87 -4.37
N GLU A 122 -33.06 -0.22 -4.72
CA GLU A 122 -32.18 -0.67 -5.80
C GLU A 122 -31.62 -2.07 -5.54
N LEU A 123 -31.28 -2.37 -4.28
CA LEU A 123 -30.77 -3.69 -3.89
C LEU A 123 -31.89 -4.73 -3.87
N LEU A 124 -33.07 -4.37 -3.37
CA LEU A 124 -34.23 -5.27 -3.38
C LEU A 124 -34.65 -5.65 -4.81
N ARG A 125 -34.56 -4.71 -5.76
CA ARG A 125 -34.80 -4.95 -7.19
C ARG A 125 -33.70 -5.81 -7.84
N LEU A 126 -32.45 -5.68 -7.39
CA LEU A 126 -31.32 -6.45 -7.91
C LEU A 126 -31.38 -7.94 -7.52
N VAL A 127 -31.82 -8.25 -6.30
CA VAL A 127 -31.76 -9.62 -5.74
C VAL A 127 -32.44 -10.68 -6.63
N PRO A 128 -33.67 -10.51 -7.13
CA PRO A 128 -34.30 -11.50 -8.01
C PRO A 128 -33.50 -11.76 -9.29
N CYS A 129 -32.94 -10.71 -9.89
CA CYS A 129 -32.13 -10.81 -11.11
C CYS A 129 -30.80 -11.53 -10.83
N ALA A 130 -30.14 -11.23 -9.71
CA ALA A 130 -28.91 -11.90 -9.30
C ALA A 130 -29.16 -13.37 -8.97
N ARG A 131 -30.26 -13.68 -8.26
CA ARG A 131 -30.69 -15.05 -7.98
C ARG A 131 -30.95 -15.85 -9.26
N ALA A 132 -31.50 -15.22 -10.29
CA ALA A 132 -31.69 -15.86 -11.60
C ALA A 132 -30.37 -16.21 -12.32
N LYS A 133 -29.26 -15.55 -11.98
CA LYS A 133 -27.91 -15.93 -12.42
C LYS A 133 -27.32 -17.11 -11.66
N GLY A 134 -27.95 -17.52 -10.55
CA GLY A 134 -27.52 -18.61 -9.69
C GLY A 134 -26.39 -18.24 -8.73
N SER A 135 -26.07 -16.96 -8.57
CA SER A 135 -25.06 -16.50 -7.60
C SER A 135 -25.52 -16.70 -6.17
N TYR A 136 -24.59 -16.97 -5.25
CA TYR A 136 -24.87 -17.02 -3.81
C TYR A 136 -24.98 -15.60 -3.25
N LEU A 137 -26.09 -15.29 -2.57
CA LEU A 137 -26.43 -13.94 -2.14
C LEU A 137 -26.23 -13.76 -0.63
N ILE A 138 -25.46 -12.73 -0.26
CA ILE A 138 -25.19 -12.40 1.14
C ILE A 138 -25.64 -10.96 1.43
N ALA A 139 -26.54 -10.77 2.38
CA ALA A 139 -26.91 -9.45 2.89
C ALA A 139 -25.98 -9.06 4.05
N VAL A 140 -25.48 -7.82 4.06
CA VAL A 140 -24.76 -7.23 5.20
C VAL A 140 -25.54 -6.01 5.68
N THR A 141 -26.17 -6.11 6.86
CA THR A 141 -27.19 -5.16 7.33
C THR A 141 -27.05 -4.79 8.80
N SER A 142 -27.58 -3.63 9.22
CA SER A 142 -27.51 -3.18 10.62
C SER A 142 -28.86 -3.14 11.34
N VAL A 143 -29.94 -3.51 10.65
CA VAL A 143 -31.29 -3.60 11.23
C VAL A 143 -31.69 -5.05 11.24
N GLU A 144 -32.15 -5.56 12.38
CA GLU A 144 -32.68 -6.93 12.48
C GLU A 144 -33.99 -7.06 11.69
N SER A 145 -34.30 -8.27 11.21
CA SER A 145 -35.57 -8.57 10.53
C SER A 145 -35.92 -7.61 9.37
N ASN A 146 -35.03 -7.50 8.38
CA ASN A 146 -35.20 -6.63 7.22
C ASN A 146 -35.49 -7.40 5.91
N ALA A 147 -35.99 -6.69 4.90
CA ALA A 147 -36.41 -7.28 3.63
C ALA A 147 -35.25 -7.89 2.83
N LEU A 148 -34.06 -7.29 2.87
CA LEU A 148 -32.91 -7.80 2.14
C LEU A 148 -32.42 -9.14 2.73
N ALA A 149 -32.39 -9.24 4.06
CA ALA A 149 -31.98 -10.43 4.78
C ALA A 149 -32.90 -11.62 4.50
N SER A 150 -34.21 -11.42 4.32
CA SER A 150 -35.14 -12.49 3.98
C SER A 150 -35.06 -12.97 2.53
N LEU A 151 -34.45 -12.18 1.65
CA LEU A 151 -34.30 -12.50 0.23
C LEU A 151 -32.93 -13.10 -0.12
N CYS A 152 -31.96 -13.06 0.80
CA CYS A 152 -30.59 -13.56 0.59
C CYS A 152 -30.40 -14.95 1.22
N ASP A 153 -29.38 -15.68 0.75
CA ASP A 153 -29.08 -17.03 1.24
C ASP A 153 -28.37 -16.98 2.61
N MET A 154 -27.65 -15.89 2.87
CA MET A 154 -27.04 -15.57 4.16
C MET A 154 -27.28 -14.11 4.53
N ASN A 155 -27.46 -13.84 5.81
CA ASN A 155 -27.41 -12.49 6.36
C ASN A 155 -26.20 -12.39 7.31
N VAL A 156 -25.59 -11.21 7.34
CA VAL A 156 -24.60 -10.75 8.31
C VAL A 156 -25.16 -9.50 8.98
N HIS A 157 -25.45 -9.60 10.27
CA HIS A 157 -25.92 -8.48 11.06
C HIS A 157 -24.73 -7.73 11.68
N LEU A 158 -24.67 -6.43 11.44
CA LEU A 158 -23.69 -5.52 12.01
C LEU A 158 -24.38 -4.61 13.04
N PRO A 159 -24.27 -4.91 14.34
CA PRO A 159 -24.98 -4.17 15.38
C PRO A 159 -24.67 -2.68 15.35
N LEU A 160 -25.72 -1.86 15.35
CA LEU A 160 -25.64 -0.40 15.35
C LEU A 160 -26.63 0.14 16.37
N GLU A 161 -26.13 0.72 17.45
CA GLU A 161 -26.98 1.39 18.44
C GLU A 161 -27.53 2.70 17.88
N LYS A 162 -26.65 3.57 17.37
CA LYS A 162 -27.02 4.91 16.85
C LYS A 162 -25.95 5.48 15.91
N GLU A 163 -26.36 6.36 15.01
CA GLU A 163 -25.42 7.23 14.29
C GLU A 163 -24.92 8.36 15.19
N LEU A 164 -23.67 8.78 14.98
CA LEU A 164 -23.12 10.01 15.57
C LEU A 164 -23.88 11.27 15.11
N CYS A 165 -24.51 11.21 13.93
CA CYS A 165 -25.36 12.29 13.44
C CYS A 165 -26.47 12.59 14.46
N PRO A 166 -26.64 13.85 14.92
CA PRO A 166 -27.66 14.20 15.91
C PRO A 166 -29.09 13.82 15.50
N PHE A 167 -29.37 13.83 14.20
CA PHE A 167 -30.68 13.47 13.63
C PHE A 167 -30.82 11.98 13.34
N ASN A 168 -29.76 11.18 13.54
CA ASN A 168 -29.69 9.76 13.18
C ASN A 168 -29.91 9.46 11.69
N LEU A 169 -29.78 10.48 10.82
CA LEU A 169 -30.06 10.38 9.39
C LEU A 169 -28.80 10.11 8.57
N ALA A 170 -27.72 10.86 8.82
CA ALA A 170 -26.50 10.75 8.04
C ALA A 170 -25.71 9.49 8.45
N PRO A 171 -25.34 8.61 7.49
CA PRO A 171 -24.51 7.44 7.76
C PRO A 171 -23.08 7.87 8.13
N VAL A 172 -22.73 7.74 9.41
CA VAL A 172 -21.40 8.06 9.95
C VAL A 172 -20.86 6.84 10.67
N THR A 173 -21.56 6.41 11.70
CA THR A 173 -21.17 5.26 12.54
C THR A 173 -21.40 3.96 11.79
N SER A 174 -22.52 3.82 11.09
CA SER A 174 -22.79 2.64 10.26
C SER A 174 -21.76 2.42 9.16
N THR A 175 -21.35 3.50 8.49
CA THR A 175 -20.28 3.45 7.46
C THR A 175 -18.95 3.02 8.06
N ALA A 176 -18.60 3.52 9.25
CA ALA A 176 -17.38 3.14 9.95
C ALA A 176 -17.40 1.66 10.37
N ILE A 177 -18.53 1.17 10.88
CA ILE A 177 -18.74 -0.24 11.24
C ILE A 177 -18.57 -1.13 10.02
N GLN A 178 -19.23 -0.81 8.90
CA GLN A 178 -19.09 -1.59 7.66
C GLN A 178 -17.64 -1.64 7.17
N MET A 179 -16.91 -0.52 7.26
CA MET A 179 -15.49 -0.45 6.88
C MET A 179 -14.62 -1.34 7.76
N VAL A 180 -14.75 -1.20 9.09
CA VAL A 180 -13.99 -1.99 10.06
C VAL A 180 -14.28 -3.49 9.93
N PHE A 181 -15.56 -3.86 9.77
CA PHE A 181 -15.95 -5.25 9.56
C PHE A 181 -15.29 -5.82 8.28
N GLY A 182 -15.45 -5.13 7.16
CA GLY A 182 -14.91 -5.58 5.87
C GLY A 182 -13.39 -5.69 5.84
N ASP A 183 -12.69 -4.70 6.41
CA ASP A 183 -11.23 -4.71 6.48
C ASP A 183 -10.71 -5.83 7.39
N THR A 184 -11.37 -6.05 8.52
CA THR A 184 -11.00 -7.14 9.44
C THR A 184 -11.18 -8.50 8.78
N VAL A 185 -12.28 -8.71 8.05
CA VAL A 185 -12.51 -9.94 7.28
C VAL A 185 -11.46 -10.10 6.18
N ALA A 186 -11.11 -9.03 5.46
CA ALA A 186 -10.06 -9.08 4.43
C ALA A 186 -8.72 -9.54 5.00
N ILE A 187 -8.33 -9.05 6.19
CA ILE A 187 -7.10 -9.50 6.87
C ILE A 187 -7.21 -10.95 7.32
N ALA A 188 -8.38 -11.41 7.79
CA ALA A 188 -8.59 -12.82 8.11
C ALA A 188 -8.43 -13.73 6.88
N LEU A 189 -8.95 -13.30 5.72
CA LEU A 189 -8.79 -14.01 4.44
C LEU A 189 -7.32 -14.04 3.98
N MET A 190 -6.59 -12.94 4.14
CA MET A 190 -5.15 -12.86 3.86
C MET A 190 -4.38 -13.89 4.68
N GLY A 191 -4.65 -13.96 5.99
CA GLY A 191 -4.03 -14.92 6.90
C GLY A 191 -4.36 -16.36 6.52
N ALA A 192 -5.63 -16.65 6.21
CA ALA A 192 -6.07 -17.99 5.83
C ALA A 192 -5.46 -18.48 4.50
N ARG A 193 -5.12 -17.57 3.59
CA ARG A 193 -4.45 -17.88 2.31
C ARG A 193 -2.92 -17.93 2.40
N ASN A 194 -2.33 -17.65 3.57
CA ASN A 194 -0.88 -17.56 3.77
C ASN A 194 -0.21 -16.64 2.73
N LEU A 195 -0.84 -15.50 2.40
CA LEU A 195 -0.33 -14.58 1.39
C LEU A 195 1.08 -14.10 1.76
N THR A 196 2.04 -14.33 0.88
CA THR A 196 3.43 -13.93 1.08
C THR A 196 3.63 -12.45 0.79
N LYS A 197 4.73 -11.87 1.28
CA LYS A 197 5.08 -10.47 0.98
C LYS A 197 5.36 -10.29 -0.51
N GLU A 198 5.94 -11.31 -1.13
CA GLU A 198 6.28 -11.37 -2.54
C GLU A 198 5.03 -11.37 -3.43
N GLU A 199 4.03 -12.19 -3.11
CA GLU A 199 2.73 -12.19 -3.80
C GLU A 199 1.98 -10.87 -3.62
N TYR A 200 2.00 -10.31 -2.40
CA TYR A 200 1.44 -8.99 -2.16
C TYR A 200 2.14 -7.91 -3.01
N ALA A 201 3.47 -7.94 -3.08
CA ALA A 201 4.26 -6.98 -3.83
C ALA A 201 4.03 -7.08 -5.35
N ALA A 202 3.80 -8.30 -5.87
CA ALA A 202 3.47 -8.53 -7.26
C ALA A 202 2.17 -7.80 -7.69
N ASN A 203 1.21 -7.67 -6.77
CA ASN A 203 -0.02 -6.89 -6.99
C ASN A 203 0.19 -5.37 -6.86
N HIS A 204 1.38 -4.91 -6.46
CA HIS A 204 1.70 -3.49 -6.23
C HIS A 204 3.01 -3.06 -6.94
N PRO A 205 3.15 -3.29 -8.26
CA PRO A 205 4.44 -3.22 -8.96
C PRO A 205 5.08 -1.82 -8.95
N ALA A 206 4.27 -0.76 -8.94
CA ALA A 206 4.76 0.62 -8.92
C ALA A 206 5.03 1.16 -7.50
N GLY A 207 4.53 0.49 -6.46
CA GLY A 207 4.69 0.91 -5.08
C GLY A 207 6.09 0.61 -4.56
N ARG A 208 6.51 1.31 -3.50
CA ARG A 208 7.83 1.09 -2.86
C ARG A 208 8.06 -0.38 -2.49
N ILE A 209 7.00 -1.08 -2.05
CA ILE A 209 7.02 -2.51 -1.70
C ILE A 209 7.25 -3.39 -2.95
N GLY A 210 6.56 -3.10 -4.06
CA GLY A 210 6.74 -3.80 -5.33
C GLY A 210 8.15 -3.61 -5.87
N LYS A 211 8.63 -2.37 -5.94
CA LYS A 211 9.98 -2.06 -6.41
C LYS A 211 11.05 -2.77 -5.58
N SER A 212 10.86 -2.81 -4.26
CA SER A 212 11.80 -3.44 -3.33
C SER A 212 11.88 -4.96 -3.46
N LEU A 213 10.84 -5.61 -4.00
CA LEU A 213 10.75 -7.07 -4.12
C LEU A 213 10.82 -7.57 -5.56
N ILE A 214 10.92 -6.68 -6.56
CA ILE A 214 10.97 -7.06 -7.98
C ILE A 214 12.36 -6.82 -8.59
N PHE A 215 13.04 -5.73 -8.26
CA PHE A 215 14.30 -5.39 -8.94
C PHE A 215 15.48 -6.19 -8.43
N LYS A 216 16.21 -6.81 -9.37
CA LYS A 216 17.53 -7.36 -9.12
C LYS A 216 18.60 -6.29 -9.30
N VAL A 217 19.78 -6.51 -8.71
CA VAL A 217 20.93 -5.61 -8.84
C VAL A 217 21.24 -5.31 -10.31
N LYS A 218 21.21 -6.33 -11.18
CA LYS A 218 21.48 -6.16 -12.62
C LYS A 218 20.51 -5.23 -13.36
N ASP A 219 19.32 -4.98 -12.80
CA ASP A 219 18.29 -4.13 -13.39
C ASP A 219 18.53 -2.65 -13.06
N VAL A 220 19.31 -2.34 -12.02
CA VAL A 220 19.52 -0.98 -11.50
C VAL A 220 20.99 -0.56 -11.42
N MET A 221 21.95 -1.46 -11.65
CA MET A 221 23.38 -1.16 -11.64
C MET A 221 23.83 -0.39 -12.88
N LYS A 222 24.87 0.45 -12.73
CA LYS A 222 25.65 1.02 -13.83
C LYS A 222 26.52 -0.05 -14.48
N LYS A 223 26.79 0.08 -15.79
CA LYS A 223 27.50 -0.95 -16.60
C LYS A 223 28.49 -0.31 -17.57
N GLN A 224 29.43 -1.11 -18.06
CA GLN A 224 30.33 -0.75 -19.17
C GLN A 224 31.03 0.60 -18.98
N ASP A 225 30.84 1.56 -19.89
CA ASP A 225 31.51 2.86 -19.92
C ASP A 225 31.15 3.77 -18.73
N GLU A 226 30.18 3.38 -17.91
CA GLU A 226 29.82 4.06 -16.67
C GLU A 226 30.65 3.59 -15.47
N LEU A 227 31.47 2.55 -15.63
CA LEU A 227 32.29 1.98 -14.56
C LEU A 227 33.60 2.78 -14.40
N PRO A 228 33.88 3.32 -13.20
CA PRO A 228 35.13 4.02 -12.93
C PRO A 228 36.25 2.99 -12.66
N VAL A 229 36.87 2.46 -13.71
CA VAL A 229 37.87 1.39 -13.61
C VAL A 229 39.29 1.93 -13.72
N CYS A 230 40.24 1.30 -13.03
CA CYS A 230 41.68 1.55 -13.19
C CYS A 230 42.51 0.28 -12.98
N ARG A 231 43.80 0.35 -13.30
CA ARG A 231 44.80 -0.71 -13.08
C ARG A 231 45.57 -0.48 -11.79
N GLU A 232 46.13 -1.55 -11.22
CA GLU A 232 46.94 -1.44 -10.00
C GLU A 232 48.13 -0.49 -10.14
N GLY A 233 48.77 -0.49 -11.32
CA GLY A 233 49.94 0.35 -11.59
C GLY A 233 49.63 1.80 -11.92
N ASP A 234 48.36 2.18 -12.05
CA ASP A 234 47.99 3.55 -12.39
C ASP A 234 48.31 4.48 -11.21
N LEU A 235 48.87 5.66 -11.51
CA LEU A 235 49.14 6.66 -10.49
C LEU A 235 47.83 7.26 -9.98
N ILE A 236 47.76 7.49 -8.67
CA ILE A 236 46.56 8.09 -8.03
C ILE A 236 46.19 9.42 -8.69
N MET A 237 47.20 10.24 -9.02
CA MET A 237 46.99 11.57 -9.58
C MET A 237 46.39 11.55 -10.99
N ASP A 238 46.71 10.53 -11.78
CA ASP A 238 46.19 10.38 -13.14
C ASP A 238 44.72 9.93 -13.14
N GLN A 239 44.26 9.32 -12.04
CA GLN A 239 42.93 8.74 -11.89
C GLN A 239 41.92 9.66 -11.18
N LEU A 240 42.29 10.90 -10.83
CA LEU A 240 41.41 11.83 -10.09
C LEU A 240 40.13 12.20 -10.87
N VAL A 241 40.23 12.32 -12.20
CA VAL A 241 39.07 12.61 -13.05
C VAL A 241 38.15 11.40 -13.09
N GLU A 242 38.69 10.19 -13.23
CA GLU A 242 37.90 8.96 -13.28
C GLU A 242 37.18 8.70 -11.95
N LEU A 243 37.85 8.98 -10.82
CA LEU A 243 37.30 8.86 -9.46
C LEU A 243 36.02 9.68 -9.25
N THR A 244 35.91 10.83 -9.92
CA THR A 244 34.83 11.81 -9.70
C THR A 244 33.80 11.86 -10.84
N SER A 245 34.22 11.69 -12.09
CA SER A 245 33.41 11.96 -13.29
C SER A 245 32.19 11.05 -13.44
N LYS A 246 32.25 9.81 -12.94
CA LYS A 246 31.16 8.84 -13.03
C LYS A 246 30.15 8.94 -11.89
N GLY A 247 30.36 9.84 -10.93
CA GLY A 247 29.45 10.07 -9.80
C GLY A 247 29.31 8.86 -8.86
N CYS A 248 30.34 8.01 -8.80
CA CYS A 248 30.38 6.83 -7.92
C CYS A 248 31.26 7.06 -6.68
N GLY A 249 32.16 8.06 -6.68
CA GLY A 249 33.05 8.39 -5.56
C GLY A 249 34.10 7.31 -5.30
N CYS A 250 34.40 6.49 -6.30
CA CYS A 250 35.33 5.36 -6.20
C CYS A 250 35.94 4.98 -7.55
N LEU A 251 37.08 4.30 -7.48
CA LEU A 251 37.69 3.53 -8.54
C LEU A 251 37.57 2.04 -8.22
N LEU A 252 37.33 1.25 -9.27
CA LEU A 252 37.28 -0.20 -9.26
C LEU A 252 38.58 -0.71 -9.88
N VAL A 253 39.46 -1.27 -9.05
CA VAL A 253 40.79 -1.72 -9.47
C VAL A 253 40.65 -3.12 -10.06
N ILE A 254 41.06 -3.29 -11.33
CA ILE A 254 40.87 -4.53 -12.08
C ILE A 254 42.17 -5.05 -12.73
N ASP A 255 42.28 -6.37 -12.83
CA ASP A 255 43.33 -7.05 -13.61
C ASP A 255 43.01 -7.11 -15.11
N GLU A 256 43.97 -7.53 -15.94
CA GLU A 256 43.82 -7.60 -17.39
C GLU A 256 42.57 -8.38 -17.86
N GLU A 257 42.10 -9.34 -17.07
CA GLU A 257 40.93 -10.19 -17.31
C GLU A 257 39.62 -9.62 -16.71
N TYR A 258 39.64 -8.38 -16.21
CA TYR A 258 38.52 -7.69 -15.56
C TYR A 258 38.11 -8.27 -14.20
N HIS A 259 38.96 -9.06 -13.55
CA HIS A 259 38.71 -9.47 -12.17
C HIS A 259 38.88 -8.30 -11.22
N LEU A 260 37.96 -8.18 -10.26
CA LEU A 260 38.04 -7.16 -9.24
C LEU A 260 39.17 -7.47 -8.24
N ILE A 261 40.14 -6.57 -8.16
CA ILE A 261 41.26 -6.61 -7.21
C ILE A 261 40.92 -5.82 -5.94
N GLY A 262 40.27 -4.67 -6.09
CA GLY A 262 39.99 -3.79 -4.97
C GLY A 262 39.22 -2.53 -5.34
N THR A 263 39.05 -1.64 -4.37
CA THR A 263 38.39 -0.35 -4.57
C THR A 263 39.18 0.77 -3.91
N PHE A 264 39.20 1.95 -4.52
CA PHE A 264 39.80 3.16 -3.97
C PHE A 264 38.79 4.30 -3.97
N THR A 265 38.55 4.94 -2.82
CA THR A 265 37.45 5.91 -2.65
C THR A 265 37.98 7.33 -2.38
N ASP A 266 37.10 8.34 -2.46
CA ASP A 266 37.41 9.70 -1.99
C ASP A 266 37.89 9.73 -0.53
N GLY A 267 37.39 8.79 0.28
CA GLY A 267 37.85 8.60 1.65
C GLY A 267 39.29 8.11 1.74
N ASP A 268 39.68 7.18 0.85
CA ASP A 268 41.05 6.68 0.74
C ASP A 268 42.00 7.75 0.22
N LEU A 269 41.58 8.51 -0.80
CA LEU A 269 42.33 9.66 -1.30
C LEU A 269 42.61 10.66 -0.19
N ARG A 270 41.58 11.08 0.55
CA ARG A 270 41.73 12.02 1.67
C ARG A 270 42.67 11.49 2.76
N ARG A 271 42.57 10.19 3.09
CA ARG A 271 43.47 9.56 4.09
C ARG A 271 44.91 9.51 3.59
N THR A 272 45.12 9.14 2.33
CA THR A 272 46.43 9.05 1.68
C THR A 272 47.10 10.42 1.59
N LEU A 273 46.37 11.45 1.19
CA LEU A 273 46.86 12.83 1.16
C LEU A 273 47.37 13.28 2.53
N LYS A 274 46.61 12.99 3.60
CA LYS A 274 46.99 13.35 4.97
C LYS A 274 48.23 12.59 5.45
N ALA A 275 48.39 11.33 5.06
CA ALA A 275 49.48 10.48 5.51
C ALA A 275 50.79 10.71 4.73
N SER A 276 50.69 10.94 3.42
CA SER A 276 51.85 10.91 2.52
C SER A 276 52.27 12.29 2.01
N GLY A 277 51.44 13.33 2.13
CA GLY A 277 51.75 14.67 1.64
C GLY A 277 52.15 14.67 0.16
N GLU A 278 53.29 15.28 -0.16
CA GLU A 278 53.87 15.30 -1.52
C GLU A 278 54.28 13.91 -2.04
N GLY A 279 54.38 12.89 -1.18
CA GLY A 279 54.67 11.52 -1.60
C GLY A 279 53.56 10.91 -2.47
N ILE A 280 52.32 11.43 -2.39
CA ILE A 280 51.17 10.88 -3.12
C ILE A 280 51.35 10.89 -4.64
N PHE A 281 52.13 11.84 -5.19
CA PHE A 281 52.37 11.95 -6.63
C PHE A 281 53.09 10.75 -7.23
N LYS A 282 53.70 9.90 -6.38
CA LYS A 282 54.40 8.69 -6.80
C LYS A 282 53.68 7.40 -6.42
N LEU A 283 52.56 7.50 -5.69
CA LEU A 283 51.81 6.34 -5.24
C LEU A 283 50.84 5.87 -6.32
N THR A 284 50.72 4.56 -6.42
CA THR A 284 49.79 3.88 -7.31
C THR A 284 48.46 3.60 -6.60
N VAL A 285 47.39 3.41 -7.36
CA VAL A 285 46.10 3.03 -6.80
C VAL A 285 46.18 1.65 -6.13
N GLY A 286 46.94 0.71 -6.70
CA GLY A 286 47.11 -0.64 -6.18
C GLY A 286 47.76 -0.72 -4.79
N GLU A 287 48.64 0.24 -4.46
CA GLU A 287 49.29 0.35 -3.15
C GLU A 287 48.32 0.81 -2.05
N MET A 288 47.37 1.67 -2.40
CA MET A 288 46.48 2.33 -1.43
C MET A 288 45.04 1.82 -1.46
N CYS A 289 44.69 0.92 -2.38
CA CYS A 289 43.33 0.40 -2.52
C CYS A 289 42.93 -0.54 -1.36
N ASN A 290 41.63 -0.61 -1.09
CA ASN A 290 41.06 -1.67 -0.27
C ASN A 290 40.93 -2.95 -1.11
N ARG A 291 41.75 -3.96 -0.80
CA ARG A 291 41.75 -5.29 -1.46
C ARG A 291 40.62 -6.22 -1.05
N LYS A 292 39.78 -5.83 -0.08
CA LYS A 292 38.61 -6.61 0.35
C LYS A 292 37.35 -5.75 0.32
N PRO A 293 36.94 -5.26 -0.87
CA PRO A 293 35.70 -4.51 -0.99
C PRO A 293 34.49 -5.43 -0.74
N ARG A 294 33.38 -4.85 -0.26
CA ARG A 294 32.10 -5.57 -0.25
C ARG A 294 31.56 -5.58 -1.67
N THR A 295 31.26 -6.75 -2.20
CA THR A 295 30.71 -6.94 -3.54
C THR A 295 29.29 -7.49 -3.48
N ILE A 296 28.59 -7.57 -4.61
CA ILE A 296 27.28 -8.23 -4.69
C ILE A 296 27.09 -8.98 -6.00
N ASP A 297 26.25 -10.01 -5.98
CA ASP A 297 25.86 -10.79 -7.15
C ASP A 297 24.82 -10.02 -8.00
N PRO A 298 24.88 -10.07 -9.34
CA PRO A 298 23.91 -9.40 -10.22
C PRO A 298 22.46 -9.87 -10.04
N ASP A 299 22.25 -11.11 -9.61
CA ASP A 299 20.93 -11.71 -9.43
C ASP A 299 20.36 -11.51 -8.02
N ALA A 300 21.13 -10.93 -7.10
CA ALA A 300 20.66 -10.51 -5.78
C ALA A 300 19.59 -9.43 -5.90
N MET A 301 18.74 -9.31 -4.87
CA MET A 301 17.69 -8.29 -4.84
C MET A 301 18.30 -6.92 -4.56
N ALA A 302 17.76 -5.85 -5.17
CA ALA A 302 18.25 -4.50 -4.95
C ALA A 302 18.14 -4.04 -3.48
N VAL A 303 17.17 -4.58 -2.72
CA VAL A 303 17.07 -4.37 -1.26
C VAL A 303 18.21 -5.04 -0.50
N GLU A 304 18.60 -6.24 -0.91
CA GLU A 304 19.76 -6.92 -0.30
C GLU A 304 21.03 -6.11 -0.52
N ALA A 305 21.16 -5.45 -1.68
CA ALA A 305 22.25 -4.51 -1.93
C ALA A 305 22.25 -3.36 -0.92
N MET A 306 21.09 -2.73 -0.69
CA MET A 306 20.96 -1.64 0.29
C MET A 306 21.31 -2.10 1.71
N GLN A 307 20.79 -3.25 2.13
CA GLN A 307 21.11 -3.83 3.44
C GLN A 307 22.61 -4.16 3.57
N LYS A 308 23.22 -4.71 2.52
CA LYS A 308 24.65 -5.02 2.48
C LYS A 308 25.53 -3.77 2.51
N MET A 309 25.05 -2.66 1.94
CA MET A 309 25.70 -1.36 2.05
C MET A 309 25.70 -0.83 3.49
N GLU A 310 24.59 -0.96 4.22
CA GLU A 310 24.45 -0.47 5.60
C GLU A 310 25.05 -1.40 6.67
N SER A 311 25.30 -2.66 6.32
CA SER A 311 25.76 -3.69 7.26
C SER A 311 27.09 -3.32 7.96
N PRO A 312 27.37 -3.84 9.17
CA PRO A 312 28.66 -3.67 9.86
C PRO A 312 29.85 -4.22 9.05
N PRO A 313 31.11 -3.74 9.28
CA PRO A 313 31.53 -2.81 10.33
C PRO A 313 31.27 -1.32 10.05
N SER A 314 31.10 -0.91 8.79
CA SER A 314 30.81 0.48 8.43
C SER A 314 29.94 0.55 7.18
N PRO A 315 29.08 1.57 7.04
CA PRO A 315 28.29 1.74 5.84
C PRO A 315 29.19 2.08 4.64
N VAL A 316 28.83 1.57 3.46
CA VAL A 316 29.45 1.90 2.18
C VAL A 316 28.41 2.52 1.25
N GLN A 317 28.81 3.40 0.34
CA GLN A 317 27.87 4.08 -0.57
C GLN A 317 27.70 3.36 -1.91
N PHE A 318 28.46 2.30 -2.15
CA PHE A 318 28.41 1.51 -3.37
C PHE A 318 28.83 0.06 -3.10
N LEU A 319 28.48 -0.82 -4.03
CA LEU A 319 28.94 -2.21 -4.10
C LEU A 319 29.36 -2.48 -5.56
N PRO A 320 30.60 -2.96 -5.79
CA PRO A 320 30.96 -3.57 -7.06
C PRO A 320 30.11 -4.83 -7.29
N VAL A 321 29.61 -4.98 -8.50
CA VAL A 321 28.81 -6.14 -8.91
C VAL A 321 29.73 -7.09 -9.68
N ILE A 322 29.89 -8.31 -9.16
CA ILE A 322 30.77 -9.33 -9.73
C ILE A 322 29.97 -10.59 -10.05
N ASN A 323 30.40 -11.33 -11.07
CA ASN A 323 29.85 -12.66 -11.36
C ASN A 323 30.56 -13.75 -10.51
N GLN A 324 30.19 -15.01 -10.75
CA GLN A 324 30.76 -16.17 -10.04
C GLN A 324 32.27 -16.37 -10.28
N GLN A 325 32.82 -15.82 -11.37
CA GLN A 325 34.23 -15.87 -11.72
C GLN A 325 35.01 -14.64 -11.21
N ASN A 326 34.42 -13.80 -10.34
CA ASN A 326 35.01 -12.55 -9.85
C ASN A 326 35.23 -11.47 -10.94
N VAL A 327 34.61 -11.62 -12.11
CA VAL A 327 34.65 -10.60 -13.17
C VAL A 327 33.72 -9.45 -12.80
N LEU A 328 34.23 -8.22 -12.86
CA LEU A 328 33.47 -7.02 -12.63
C LEU A 328 32.50 -6.76 -13.80
N ILE A 329 31.20 -6.71 -13.49
CA ILE A 329 30.14 -6.52 -14.50
C ILE A 329 29.29 -5.27 -14.25
N GLY A 330 29.43 -4.64 -13.07
CA GLY A 330 28.65 -3.47 -12.73
C GLY A 330 29.08 -2.78 -11.44
N ILE A 331 28.44 -1.65 -11.14
CA ILE A 331 28.48 -1.01 -9.83
C ILE A 331 27.08 -0.53 -9.47
N ILE A 332 26.67 -0.79 -8.24
CA ILE A 332 25.43 -0.24 -7.69
C ILE A 332 25.76 0.75 -6.59
N THR A 333 25.12 1.91 -6.62
CA THR A 333 25.33 2.99 -5.64
C THR A 333 24.06 3.24 -4.84
N LEU A 334 24.21 3.75 -3.62
CA LEU A 334 23.07 4.14 -2.78
C LEU A 334 22.20 5.17 -3.50
N HIS A 335 22.82 6.15 -4.18
CA HIS A 335 22.10 7.10 -5.02
C HIS A 335 21.32 6.42 -6.15
N GLY A 336 21.91 5.41 -6.81
CA GLY A 336 21.24 4.63 -7.86
C GLY A 336 20.01 3.89 -7.32
N LEU A 337 20.14 3.25 -6.16
CA LEU A 337 19.04 2.59 -5.45
C LEU A 337 17.91 3.58 -5.11
N VAL A 338 18.25 4.73 -4.53
CA VAL A 338 17.27 5.79 -4.19
C VAL A 338 16.59 6.34 -5.44
N SER A 339 17.34 6.56 -6.52
CA SER A 339 16.80 7.04 -7.80
C SER A 339 15.86 6.03 -8.45
N ALA A 340 16.10 4.73 -8.25
CA ALA A 340 15.19 3.67 -8.68
C ALA A 340 13.90 3.58 -7.83
N GLY A 341 13.85 4.29 -6.69
CA GLY A 341 12.69 4.38 -5.81
C GLY A 341 12.67 3.34 -4.69
N LEU A 342 13.85 2.96 -4.19
CA LEU A 342 14.03 2.04 -3.05
C LEU A 342 14.20 2.76 -1.71
#